data_AF-A0A3D1AXF5-F1
#
_entry.id   AF-A0A3D1AXF5-F1
#
_cell.length_a   1.000
_cell.length_b   1.000
_cell.length_c   1.000
_cell.angle_alpha   90.00
_cell.angle_beta   90.00
_cell.angle_gamma   90.00
#
_symmetry.space_group_name_H-M   'P 1'
#
loop_
_entity.id
_entity.type
_entity.pdbx_description
1 polymer ?
#
loop_
_entity_poly.entity_id
_entity_poly.type
_entity_poly.pdbx_seq_one_letter_code
_entity_poly.pdbx_strand_id
1 'polypeptide(L)'
;IYTRGNTFILGLIAPPAAAGFYGSAQRLVDSAKALVFPLSTAIFPHVTRMAHDDPPAAFAFLRRHTSRLMLPFVGLSLVLLAGAPVLIHILNGSQYRPAVPLLMIMSPIPAIVAAGTVYATYYMLGLGYKKQWSNLIIQAGAVNFLVLIPLIFVMKP
;
A
#
# COMPACT_ATOMS: atom_id res chain seq x y z
N ILE A 1 -6.78 -3.35 -8.28
CA ILE A 1 -7.20 -4.61 -8.92
C ILE A 1 -6.79 -5.82 -8.05
N TYR A 2 -5.53 -5.96 -7.63
CA TYR A 2 -5.06 -7.06 -6.77
C TYR A 2 -5.78 -7.26 -5.42
N THR A 3 -6.10 -6.19 -4.68
CA THR A 3 -6.68 -6.33 -3.32
C THR A 3 -8.14 -6.80 -3.32
N ARG A 4 -8.93 -6.44 -4.35
CA ARG A 4 -10.33 -6.88 -4.49
C ARG A 4 -10.44 -8.32 -4.98
N GLY A 5 -9.45 -8.78 -5.78
CA GLY A 5 -9.38 -10.17 -6.24
C GLY A 5 -9.21 -11.17 -5.09
N ASN A 6 -8.37 -10.84 -4.09
CA ASN A 6 -8.17 -11.69 -2.91
C ASN A 6 -9.47 -11.86 -2.09
N THR A 7 -10.24 -10.79 -1.89
CA THR A 7 -11.52 -10.85 -1.16
C THR A 7 -12.55 -11.70 -1.91
N PHE A 8 -12.56 -11.63 -3.25
CA PHE A 8 -13.47 -12.42 -4.09
C PHE A 8 -13.11 -13.92 -4.08
N ILE A 9 -11.82 -14.25 -4.23
CA ILE A 9 -11.34 -15.64 -4.20
C ILE A 9 -11.56 -16.26 -2.80
N LEU A 10 -11.30 -15.51 -1.72
CA LEU A 10 -11.60 -15.97 -0.36
C LEU A 10 -13.10 -16.11 -0.11
N GLY A 11 -13.96 -15.26 -0.68
CA GLY A 11 -15.41 -15.42 -0.60
C GLY A 11 -15.96 -16.65 -1.33
N LEU A 12 -15.23 -17.16 -2.32
CA LEU A 12 -15.57 -18.38 -3.08
C LEU A 12 -15.05 -19.66 -2.43
N ILE A 13 -13.93 -19.61 -1.72
CA ILE A 13 -13.22 -20.80 -1.21
C ILE A 13 -13.35 -20.94 0.32
N ALA A 14 -13.44 -19.82 1.05
CA ALA A 14 -13.46 -19.82 2.51
C ALA A 14 -14.90 -19.76 3.05
N PRO A 15 -15.16 -20.31 4.25
CA PRO A 15 -16.45 -20.15 4.92
C PRO A 15 -16.82 -18.65 5.02
N PRO A 16 -18.10 -18.26 4.92
CA PRO A 16 -18.53 -16.85 4.96
C PRO A 16 -17.97 -16.06 6.16
N ALA A 17 -17.77 -16.73 7.29
CA ALA A 17 -17.13 -16.17 8.48
C ALA A 17 -15.67 -15.72 8.23
N ALA A 18 -14.87 -16.52 7.51
CA ALA A 18 -13.48 -16.20 7.20
C ALA A 18 -13.37 -15.01 6.24
N ALA A 19 -14.25 -14.93 5.24
CA ALA A 19 -14.36 -13.77 4.36
C ALA A 19 -14.74 -12.49 5.13
N GLY A 20 -15.63 -12.62 6.13
CA GLY A 20 -15.99 -11.53 7.05
C GLY A 20 -14.81 -11.02 7.89
N PHE A 21 -14.02 -11.93 8.46
CA PHE A 21 -12.82 -11.57 9.24
C PHE A 21 -11.76 -10.87 8.38
N TYR A 22 -11.50 -11.39 7.18
CA TYR A 22 -10.57 -10.75 6.26
C TYR A 22 -11.08 -9.36 5.80
N GLY A 23 -12.36 -9.25 5.45
CA GLY A 23 -12.97 -7.98 5.06
C GLY A 23 -12.91 -6.91 6.16
N SER A 24 -13.06 -7.32 7.42
CA SER A 24 -12.88 -6.45 8.59
C SER A 24 -11.47 -5.87 8.67
N ALA A 25 -10.45 -6.74 8.70
CA ALA A 25 -9.05 -6.33 8.76
C ALA A 25 -8.66 -5.45 7.55
N GLN A 26 -9.11 -5.85 6.36
CA GLN A 26 -8.84 -5.12 5.12
C GLN A 26 -9.42 -3.70 5.15
N ARG A 27 -10.64 -3.51 5.64
CA ARG A 27 -11.27 -2.18 5.71
C ARG A 27 -10.43 -1.20 6.54
N LEU A 28 -9.92 -1.65 7.70
CA LEU A 28 -9.07 -0.82 8.55
C LEU A 28 -7.79 -0.39 7.84
N VAL A 29 -7.16 -1.33 7.15
CA VAL A 29 -5.94 -1.08 6.37
C VAL A 29 -6.21 -0.16 5.18
N ASP A 30 -7.33 -0.34 4.48
CA ASP A 30 -7.72 0.51 3.35
C ASP A 30 -8.07 1.94 3.80
N SER A 31 -8.71 2.12 4.95
CA SER A 31 -8.91 3.44 5.56
C SER A 31 -7.59 4.12 5.89
N ALA A 32 -6.63 3.38 6.45
CA ALA A 32 -5.30 3.90 6.75
C ALA A 32 -4.54 4.32 5.47
N LYS A 33 -4.62 3.50 4.40
CA LYS A 33 -4.00 3.80 3.11
C LYS A 33 -4.64 4.99 2.41
N ALA A 34 -5.94 5.24 2.59
CA ALA A 34 -6.63 6.35 1.94
C ALA A 34 -6.00 7.72 2.29
N LEU A 35 -5.36 7.84 3.46
CA LEU A 35 -4.63 9.03 3.89
C LEU A 35 -3.40 9.37 3.02
N VAL A 36 -2.89 8.42 2.23
CA VAL A 36 -1.78 8.66 1.29
C VAL A 36 -2.21 9.57 0.13
N PHE A 37 -3.48 9.49 -0.28
CA PHE A 37 -4.01 10.24 -1.42
C PHE A 37 -3.99 11.77 -1.22
N PRO A 38 -4.57 12.34 -0.13
CA PRO A 38 -4.54 13.80 0.07
C PRO A 38 -3.12 14.35 0.22
N LEU A 39 -2.21 13.59 0.83
CA LEU A 39 -0.79 13.96 0.89
C LEU A 39 -0.19 14.03 -0.52
N SER A 40 -0.53 13.07 -1.38
CA SER A 40 -0.08 13.04 -2.78
C SER A 40 -0.56 14.24 -3.57
N THR A 41 -1.83 14.61 -3.42
CA THR A 41 -2.41 15.76 -4.14
C THR A 41 -1.83 17.10 -3.69
N ALA A 42 -1.31 17.21 -2.46
CA ALA A 42 -0.67 18.42 -1.95
C ALA A 42 0.81 18.52 -2.35
N ILE A 43 1.57 17.44 -2.19
CA ILE A 43 3.03 17.44 -2.37
C ILE A 43 3.42 17.38 -3.85
N PHE A 44 2.69 16.59 -4.66
CA PHE A 44 3.01 16.37 -6.06
C PHE A 44 3.12 17.67 -6.88
N PRO A 45 2.14 18.59 -6.90
CA PRO A 45 2.23 19.82 -7.70
C PRO A 45 3.41 20.73 -7.27
N HIS A 46 3.74 20.74 -5.98
CA HIS A 46 4.87 21.51 -5.46
C HIS A 46 6.20 20.96 -5.96
N VAL A 47 6.37 19.63 -5.89
CA VAL A 47 7.58 18.95 -6.38
C VAL A 47 7.72 19.10 -7.89
N THR A 48 6.65 18.97 -8.67
CA THR A 48 6.72 19.12 -10.13
C THR A 48 7.09 20.53 -10.54
N ARG A 49 6.61 21.56 -9.83
CA ARG A 49 6.97 22.95 -10.10
C ARG A 49 8.44 23.20 -9.76
N MET A 50 8.89 22.74 -8.59
CA MET A 50 10.29 22.86 -8.18
C MET A 50 11.24 22.12 -9.14
N ALA A 51 10.83 20.95 -9.62
CA ALA A 51 11.63 20.16 -10.55
C ALA A 51 11.71 20.76 -11.96
N HIS A 52 10.69 21.52 -12.38
CA HIS A 52 10.72 22.25 -13.63
C HIS A 52 11.74 23.40 -13.59
N ASP A 53 11.80 24.11 -12.46
CA ASP A 53 12.67 25.27 -12.30
C ASP A 53 14.12 24.87 -11.92
N ASP A 54 14.29 23.91 -11.00
CA ASP A 54 15.58 23.41 -10.51
C ASP A 54 15.47 21.92 -10.07
N PRO A 55 15.74 20.95 -10.97
CA PRO A 55 15.66 19.52 -10.65
C PRO A 55 16.59 19.08 -9.50
N PRO A 56 17.86 19.51 -9.42
CA PRO A 56 18.71 19.24 -8.26
C PRO A 56 18.12 19.70 -6.92
N ALA A 57 17.55 20.91 -6.88
CA ALA A 57 16.92 21.43 -5.67
C ALA A 57 15.67 20.63 -5.27
N ALA A 58 14.86 20.21 -6.24
CA ALA A 58 13.71 19.32 -6.00
C ALA A 58 14.13 17.95 -5.43
N PHE A 59 15.22 17.37 -5.94
CA PHE A 59 15.78 16.13 -5.40
C PHE A 59 16.27 16.29 -3.96
N ALA A 60 17.01 17.37 -3.66
CA ALA A 60 17.48 17.66 -2.31
C ALA A 60 16.31 17.90 -1.33
N PHE A 61 15.26 18.59 -1.78
CA PHE A 61 14.03 18.79 -1.01
C PHE A 61 13.39 17.45 -0.65
N LEU A 62 13.18 16.58 -1.63
CA LEU A 62 12.60 15.25 -1.41
C LEU A 62 13.45 14.41 -0.47
N ARG A 63 14.78 14.37 -0.67
CA ARG A 63 15.70 13.61 0.19
C ARG A 63 15.62 14.04 1.65
N ARG A 64 15.49 15.34 1.89
CA ARG A 64 15.38 15.91 3.24
C ARG A 64 14.01 15.68 3.89
N HIS A 65 12.94 15.63 3.10
CA HIS A 65 11.56 15.54 3.61
C HIS A 65 10.95 14.13 3.53
N THR A 66 11.60 13.19 2.86
CA THR A 66 11.12 11.79 2.71
C THR A 66 10.82 11.14 4.05
N SER A 67 11.70 11.30 5.05
CA SER A 67 11.47 10.74 6.39
C SER A 67 10.21 11.31 7.05
N ARG A 68 9.98 12.63 6.92
CA ARG A 68 8.79 13.29 7.46
C ARG A 68 7.51 12.88 6.73
N LEU A 69 7.59 12.65 5.42
CA LEU A 69 6.47 12.16 4.62
C LEU A 69 6.09 10.72 4.98
N MET A 70 7.06 9.88 5.36
CA MET A 70 6.80 8.48 5.74
C MET A 70 6.44 8.30 7.21
N LEU A 71 6.97 9.13 8.11
CA LEU A 71 6.78 9.02 9.57
C LEU A 71 5.31 8.81 10.01
N PRO A 72 4.30 9.57 9.52
CA PRO A 72 2.92 9.36 9.93
C PRO A 72 2.37 7.99 9.52
N PHE A 73 2.77 7.44 8.37
CA PHE A 73 2.30 6.14 7.90
C PHE A 73 2.99 4.97 8.60
N VAL A 74 4.28 5.15 8.97
CA VAL A 74 4.98 4.21 9.84
C VAL A 74 4.33 4.19 11.22
N GLY A 75 4.05 5.37 11.80
CA GLY A 75 3.32 5.49 13.06
C GLY A 75 1.94 4.83 12.99
N LEU A 76 1.19 5.07 11.93
CA LEU A 76 -0.12 4.45 11.70
C LEU A 76 -0.03 2.92 11.60
N SER A 77 0.98 2.41 10.90
CA SER A 77 1.23 0.97 10.77
C SER A 77 1.56 0.33 12.13
N LEU A 78 2.36 1.01 12.97
CA LEU A 78 2.66 0.57 14.33
C LEU A 78 1.42 0.60 15.24
N VAL A 79 0.58 1.62 15.13
CA VAL A 79 -0.69 1.71 15.85
C VAL A 79 -1.62 0.58 15.45
N LEU A 80 -1.72 0.25 14.15
CA LEU A 80 -2.49 -0.90 13.68
C LEU A 80 -1.93 -2.22 14.19
N LEU A 81 -0.61 -2.37 14.24
CA LEU A 81 0.06 -3.60 14.71
C LEU A 81 -0.16 -3.83 16.21
N ALA A 82 0.20 -2.84 17.03
CA ALA A 82 0.11 -2.93 18.49
C ALA A 82 -1.34 -2.84 18.98
N GLY A 83 -2.17 -2.04 18.30
CA GLY A 83 -3.58 -1.85 18.61
C GLY A 83 -4.52 -2.89 17.99
N ALA A 84 -4.02 -3.86 17.21
CA ALA A 84 -4.87 -4.80 16.47
C ALA A 84 -5.95 -5.50 17.34
N PRO A 85 -5.65 -6.03 18.54
CA PRO A 85 -6.66 -6.67 19.38
C PRO A 85 -7.76 -5.71 19.83
N VAL A 86 -7.37 -4.47 20.17
CA VAL A 86 -8.27 -3.44 20.68
C VAL A 86 -9.14 -2.88 19.56
N LEU A 87 -8.53 -2.54 18.41
CA LEU A 87 -9.23 -2.00 17.25
C LEU A 87 -10.29 -2.96 16.73
N ILE A 88 -9.95 -4.24 16.58
CA ILE A 88 -10.91 -5.26 16.14
C ILE A 88 -12.02 -5.45 17.17
N HIS A 89 -11.70 -5.47 18.46
CA HIS A 89 -12.71 -5.64 19.49
C HIS A 89 -13.69 -4.46 19.56
N ILE A 90 -13.19 -3.22 19.50
CA ILE A 90 -14.03 -2.01 19.60
C ILE A 90 -14.86 -1.81 18.33
N LEU A 91 -14.27 -2.02 17.15
CA LEU A 91 -14.91 -1.66 15.88
C LEU A 91 -15.79 -2.79 15.32
N ASN A 92 -15.47 -4.05 15.62
CA ASN A 92 -16.15 -5.21 15.05
C ASN A 92 -16.76 -6.15 16.09
N GLY A 93 -16.37 -6.02 17.37
CA GLY A 93 -16.85 -6.85 18.47
C GLY A 93 -16.00 -8.10 18.72
N SER A 94 -16.24 -8.76 19.86
CA SER A 94 -15.50 -9.94 20.32
C SER A 94 -15.51 -11.13 19.35
N GLN A 95 -16.59 -11.29 18.58
CA GLN A 95 -16.74 -12.33 17.57
C GLN A 95 -15.71 -12.23 16.43
N TYR A 96 -15.09 -11.07 16.20
CA TYR A 96 -14.07 -10.84 15.18
C TYR A 96 -12.64 -11.07 15.66
N ARG A 97 -12.43 -11.61 16.87
CA ARG A 97 -11.08 -11.95 17.40
C ARG A 97 -10.19 -12.73 16.41
N PRO A 98 -10.70 -13.65 15.56
CA PRO A 98 -9.87 -14.30 14.54
C PRO A 98 -9.30 -13.36 13.46
N ALA A 99 -9.83 -12.14 13.31
CA ALA A 99 -9.32 -11.12 12.38
C ALA A 99 -8.06 -10.40 12.90
N VAL A 100 -7.74 -10.50 14.20
CA VAL A 100 -6.55 -9.86 14.80
C VAL A 100 -5.24 -10.24 14.11
N PRO A 101 -4.89 -11.54 13.93
CA PRO A 101 -3.67 -11.90 13.21
C PRO A 101 -3.67 -11.41 11.76
N LEU A 102 -4.83 -11.36 11.09
CA LEU A 102 -4.93 -10.82 9.73
C LEU A 102 -4.58 -9.33 9.71
N LEU A 103 -5.13 -8.55 10.65
CA LEU A 103 -4.81 -7.12 10.77
C LEU A 103 -3.34 -6.91 11.10
N MET A 104 -2.73 -7.73 11.96
CA MET A 104 -1.30 -7.63 12.29
C MET A 104 -0.42 -7.89 11.05
N ILE A 105 -0.74 -8.90 10.25
CA ILE A 105 -0.02 -9.21 9.00
C ILE A 105 -0.17 -8.07 7.98
N MET A 106 -1.35 -7.48 7.89
CA MET A 106 -1.65 -6.39 6.95
C MET A 106 -1.25 -5.00 7.46
N SER A 107 -0.89 -4.87 8.74
CA SER A 107 -0.55 -3.59 9.37
C SER A 107 0.63 -2.85 8.74
N PRO A 108 1.66 -3.49 8.12
CA PRO A 108 2.74 -2.77 7.44
C PRO A 108 2.34 -2.16 6.10
N ILE A 109 1.18 -2.53 5.53
CA ILE A 109 0.78 -2.13 4.18
C ILE A 109 0.68 -0.60 4.01
N PRO A 110 0.10 0.20 4.95
CA PRO A 110 0.06 1.65 4.81
C PRO A 110 1.44 2.29 4.69
N ALA A 111 2.43 1.82 5.46
CA ALA A 111 3.82 2.28 5.34
C ALA A 111 4.44 1.91 3.98
N ILE A 112 4.23 0.68 3.50
CA ILE A 112 4.72 0.22 2.20
C ILE A 112 4.11 1.06 1.07
N VAL A 113 2.80 1.31 1.13
CA VAL A 113 2.10 2.13 0.13
C VAL A 113 2.62 3.56 0.14
N ALA A 114 2.80 4.17 1.33
CA ALA A 114 3.35 5.51 1.44
C ALA A 114 4.78 5.60 0.88
N ALA A 115 5.64 4.61 1.17
CA ALA A 115 6.98 4.54 0.59
C ALA A 115 6.91 4.44 -0.93
N GLY A 116 6.07 3.55 -1.45
CA GLY A 116 5.82 3.41 -2.88
C GLY A 116 5.38 4.72 -3.53
N THR A 117 4.45 5.44 -2.92
CA THR A 117 4.01 6.75 -3.39
C THR A 117 5.13 7.80 -3.35
N VAL A 118 5.94 7.85 -2.30
CA VAL A 118 7.04 8.82 -2.23
C VAL A 118 8.03 8.60 -3.37
N TYR A 119 8.49 7.37 -3.58
CA TYR A 119 9.47 7.07 -4.62
C TYR A 119 8.87 7.13 -6.04
N ALA A 120 7.71 6.53 -6.25
CA ALA A 120 7.07 6.51 -7.57
C ALA A 120 6.55 7.90 -7.96
N THR A 121 5.73 8.50 -7.11
CA THR A 121 4.99 9.71 -7.45
C THR A 121 5.86 10.95 -7.28
N TYR A 122 6.62 11.07 -6.19
CA TYR A 122 7.39 12.29 -5.96
C TYR A 122 8.76 12.26 -6.61
N TYR A 123 9.54 11.19 -6.46
CA TYR A 123 10.85 11.11 -7.11
C TYR A 123 10.73 10.86 -8.61
N MET A 124 10.06 9.79 -9.04
CA MET A 124 10.07 9.44 -10.47
C MET A 124 9.15 10.35 -11.29
N LEU A 125 7.87 10.44 -10.94
CA LEU A 125 6.94 11.28 -11.70
C LEU A 125 7.18 12.78 -11.46
N GLY A 126 7.47 13.18 -10.22
CA GLY A 126 7.70 14.59 -9.85
C GLY A 126 8.94 15.20 -10.51
N LEU A 127 10.03 14.44 -10.65
CA LEU A 127 11.26 14.89 -11.34
C LEU A 127 11.22 14.67 -12.87
N GLY A 128 10.09 14.22 -13.43
CA GLY A 128 9.93 14.07 -14.87
C GLY A 128 10.41 12.74 -15.47
N TYR A 129 10.83 11.76 -14.67
CA TYR A 129 11.26 10.41 -15.09
C TYR A 129 10.08 9.49 -15.52
N LYS A 130 9.10 10.03 -16.24
CA LYS A 130 7.89 9.31 -16.66
C LYS A 130 8.21 8.07 -17.50
N LYS A 131 9.22 8.15 -18.38
CA LYS A 131 9.61 7.05 -19.28
C LYS A 131 10.28 5.90 -18.51
N GLN A 132 11.13 6.22 -17.53
CA GLN A 132 11.76 5.24 -16.65
C GLN A 132 10.73 4.56 -15.75
N TRP A 133 9.77 5.31 -15.21
CA TRP A 133 8.66 4.75 -14.42
C TRP A 133 7.80 3.78 -15.23
N SER A 134 7.45 4.16 -16.47
CA SER A 134 6.70 3.28 -17.37
C SER A 134 7.45 1.97 -17.67
N ASN A 135 8.75 2.07 -17.99
CA ASN A 135 9.59 0.88 -18.23
C ASN A 135 9.69 -0.01 -16.99
N LEU A 136 9.80 0.56 -15.80
CA LEU A 136 9.88 -0.18 -14.54
C LEU A 136 8.56 -0.93 -14.26
N ILE A 137 7.41 -0.30 -14.52
CA ILE A 137 6.10 -0.96 -14.42
C ILE A 137 5.98 -2.10 -15.44
N ILE A 138 6.39 -1.88 -16.69
CA ILE A 138 6.33 -2.91 -17.74
C ILE A 138 7.21 -4.10 -17.37
N GLN A 139 8.43 -3.85 -16.89
CA GLN A 139 9.34 -4.89 -16.42
C GLN A 139 8.77 -5.65 -15.21
N ALA A 140 8.24 -4.93 -14.22
CA ALA A 140 7.60 -5.54 -13.06
C ALA A 140 6.38 -6.40 -13.45
N GLY A 141 5.57 -5.93 -14.41
CA GLY A 141 4.47 -6.69 -14.99
C GLY A 141 4.94 -7.95 -15.71
N ALA A 142 5.97 -7.83 -16.56
CA ALA A 142 6.54 -8.97 -17.28
C ALA A 142 7.10 -10.04 -16.32
N VAL A 143 7.85 -9.63 -15.29
CA VAL A 143 8.33 -10.53 -14.23
C VAL A 143 7.17 -11.18 -13.50
N ASN A 144 6.11 -10.42 -13.19
CA ASN A 144 4.93 -10.98 -12.54
C ASN A 144 4.29 -12.09 -13.40
N PHE A 145 4.06 -11.86 -14.70
CA PHE A 145 3.54 -12.88 -15.61
C PHE A 145 4.49 -14.08 -15.76
N LEU A 146 5.80 -13.83 -15.84
CA LEU A 146 6.82 -14.88 -15.91
C LEU A 146 6.84 -15.80 -14.69
N VAL A 147 6.48 -15.29 -13.50
CA VAL A 147 6.38 -16.09 -12.27
C VAL A 147 4.99 -16.73 -12.15
N LEU A 148 3.94 -16.00 -12.53
CA LEU A 148 2.55 -16.49 -12.39
C LEU A 148 2.26 -17.68 -13.30
N ILE A 149 2.72 -17.63 -14.56
CA ILE A 149 2.46 -18.67 -15.56
C ILE A 149 3.01 -20.04 -15.13
N PRO A 150 4.30 -20.18 -14.77
CA PRO A 150 4.84 -21.48 -14.33
C PRO A 150 4.22 -21.92 -12.99
N LEU A 151 3.91 -21.01 -12.08
CA LEU A 151 3.26 -21.37 -10.81
C LEU A 151 1.85 -21.94 -11.02
N ILE A 152 1.08 -21.37 -11.95
CA ILE A 152 -0.24 -21.89 -12.35
C ILE A 152 -0.12 -23.25 -13.04
N PHE A 153 0.93 -23.46 -13.84
CA PHE A 153 1.18 -24.76 -14.48
C PHE A 153 1.64 -25.84 -13.49
N VAL A 154 2.38 -25.47 -12.44
CA VAL A 154 2.85 -26.40 -11.39
C VAL A 154 1.75 -26.74 -10.38
N MET A 155 0.78 -25.85 -10.13
CA MET A 155 -0.32 -26.07 -9.18
C MET A 155 -1.64 -26.56 -9.82
N LYS A 156 -1.67 -26.83 -11.12
CA LYS A 156 -2.78 -27.58 -11.73
C LYS A 156 -2.67 -29.06 -11.30
N PRO A 157 -3.69 -29.65 -10.65
CA PRO A 157 -3.72 -31.07 -10.33
C PRO A 157 -3.74 -31.95 -11.58
#